data_AF-A0A3B9V0X9-F1
#
_entry.id   AF-A0A3B9V0X9-F1
#
_cell.length_a   1.000
_cell.length_b   1.000
_cell.length_c   1.000
_cell.angle_alpha   90.00
_cell.angle_beta   90.00
_cell.angle_gamma   90.00
#
_symmetry.space_group_name_H-M   'P 1'
#
loop_
_entity.id
_entity.type
_entity.pdbx_description
1 polymer ?
#
loop_
_entity_poly.entity_id
_entity_poly.type
_entity_poly.pdbx_seq_one_letter_code
_entity_poly.pdbx_strand_id
1 'polypeptide(L)'
;MWWLQLLPHAVDRTTVVIGSCFPESTIQRSDFEFEVNKYYRRWDKALSEDNAISERQQKGLSSTMSRPGRLSDYEPGVHWIANWVLDRVLTPSEA
;
A
#
# COMPACT_ATOMS: atom_id res chain seq x y z
N MET A 1 -10.54 -10.53 -8.88
CA MET A 1 -9.25 -10.41 -8.14
C MET A 1 -8.77 -8.97 -8.27
N TRP A 2 -8.12 -8.40 -7.26
CA TRP A 2 -7.53 -7.07 -7.33
C TRP A 2 -6.06 -7.13 -6.95
N TRP A 3 -5.28 -6.13 -7.36
CA TRP A 3 -3.87 -6.02 -7.03
C TRP A 3 -3.48 -4.57 -6.74
N LEU A 4 -2.40 -4.43 -5.97
CA LEU A 4 -1.76 -3.17 -5.63
C LEU A 4 -0.29 -3.26 -6.06
N GLN A 5 0.19 -2.25 -6.78
CA GLN A 5 1.61 -2.09 -7.08
C GLN A 5 2.09 -0.77 -6.50
N LEU A 6 3.18 -0.82 -5.75
CA LEU A 6 3.84 0.36 -5.19
C LEU A 6 5.09 0.65 -6.01
N LEU A 7 5.16 1.85 -6.58
CA LEU A 7 6.25 2.33 -7.42
C LEU A 7 6.96 3.48 -6.69
N PRO A 8 8.12 3.24 -6.05
CA PRO A 8 8.85 4.28 -5.34
C PRO A 8 9.51 5.25 -6.33
N HIS A 9 9.39 6.55 -6.07
CA HIS A 9 10.00 7.62 -6.88
C HIS A 9 11.09 8.38 -6.13
N ALA A 10 10.91 8.56 -4.83
CA ALA A 10 11.85 9.22 -3.93
C ALA A 10 11.67 8.68 -2.51
N VAL A 11 12.50 9.15 -1.59
CA VAL A 11 12.44 8.76 -0.16
C VAL A 11 11.10 9.09 0.52
N ASP A 12 10.32 10.00 -0.05
CA ASP A 12 9.05 10.51 0.48
C ASP A 12 7.89 10.42 -0.53
N ARG A 13 8.06 9.69 -1.63
CA ARG A 13 7.10 9.68 -2.75
C ARG A 13 6.97 8.32 -3.40
N THR A 14 5.74 7.84 -3.47
CA THR A 14 5.37 6.56 -4.08
C THR A 14 4.09 6.72 -4.88
N THR A 15 4.01 6.10 -6.05
CA THR A 15 2.72 5.91 -6.76
C THR A 15 2.17 4.54 -6.42
N VAL A 16 0.90 4.51 -5.99
CA VAL A 16 0.15 3.27 -5.83
C VAL A 16 -0.74 3.08 -7.06
N VAL A 17 -0.57 1.96 -7.76
CA VAL A 17 -1.44 1.56 -8.88
C VAL A 17 -2.36 0.44 -8.39
N ILE A 18 -3.66 0.63 -8.60
CA ILE A 18 -4.68 -0.37 -8.27
C ILE A 18 -5.24 -0.93 -9.57
N GLY A 19 -5.27 -2.26 -9.67
CA GLY A 19 -5.92 -2.94 -10.78
C GLY A 19 -6.98 -3.93 -10.31
N SER A 20 -7.96 -4.16 -11.17
CA SER A 20 -8.97 -5.22 -11.00
C SER A 20 -8.96 -6.14 -12.21
N CYS A 21 -9.01 -7.44 -11.95
CA CYS A 21 -9.05 -8.49 -12.97
C CYS A 21 -10.29 -9.35 -12.77
N PHE A 22 -11.07 -9.47 -13.84
CA PHE A 22 -12.30 -10.25 -13.89
C PHE A 22 -12.18 -11.32 -14.98
N PRO A 23 -12.78 -12.52 -14.79
CA PRO A 23 -12.90 -13.49 -15.87
C PRO A 23 -13.63 -12.89 -17.07
N GLU A 24 -13.29 -13.33 -18.28
CA GLU A 24 -13.93 -12.85 -19.52
C GLU A 24 -15.45 -12.97 -19.47
N SER A 25 -15.96 -14.10 -18.96
CA SER A 25 -17.40 -14.34 -18.78
C SER A 25 -18.09 -13.32 -17.86
N THR A 26 -17.34 -12.68 -16.95
CA THR A 26 -17.86 -11.62 -16.07
C THR A 26 -17.91 -10.28 -16.81
N ILE A 27 -16.88 -9.98 -17.60
CA ILE A 27 -16.79 -8.74 -18.39
C ILE A 27 -17.87 -8.71 -19.49
N GLN A 28 -18.18 -9.86 -20.08
CA GLN A 28 -19.20 -9.98 -21.13
C GLN A 28 -20.65 -9.84 -20.63
N ARG A 29 -20.88 -9.76 -19.32
CA ARG A 29 -22.24 -9.56 -18.79
C ARG A 29 -22.77 -8.19 -19.20
N SER A 30 -24.06 -8.14 -19.54
CA SER A 30 -24.72 -6.88 -19.95
C SER A 30 -24.74 -5.80 -18.87
N ASP A 31 -24.61 -6.17 -17.60
CA ASP A 31 -24.61 -5.28 -16.44
C ASP A 31 -23.19 -4.93 -15.94
N PHE A 32 -22.14 -5.44 -16.57
CA PHE A 32 -20.77 -5.34 -16.06
C PHE A 32 -20.34 -3.90 -15.79
N GLU A 33 -20.53 -2.99 -16.75
CA GLU A 33 -20.14 -1.59 -16.63
C GLU A 33 -20.83 -0.88 -15.45
N PHE A 34 -22.07 -1.26 -15.13
CA PHE A 34 -22.76 -0.71 -13.98
C PHE A 34 -22.24 -1.30 -12.66
N GLU A 35 -22.05 -2.61 -12.62
CA GLU A 35 -21.66 -3.34 -11.41
C GLU A 35 -20.19 -3.10 -11.02
N VAL A 36 -19.28 -2.98 -11.99
CA VAL A 36 -17.85 -2.80 -11.74
C VAL A 36 -17.55 -1.48 -11.02
N ASN A 37 -18.37 -0.44 -11.24
CA ASN A 37 -18.24 0.83 -10.54
C ASN A 37 -18.38 0.71 -9.01
N LYS A 38 -19.08 -0.30 -8.49
CA LYS A 38 -19.12 -0.57 -7.05
C LYS A 38 -17.75 -1.01 -6.51
N TYR A 39 -16.98 -1.75 -7.29
CA TYR A 39 -15.62 -2.16 -6.95
C TYR A 39 -14.67 -0.96 -6.94
N TYR A 40 -14.77 -0.09 -7.95
CA TYR A 40 -13.93 1.11 -8.04
C TYR A 40 -14.21 2.09 -6.91
N ARG A 41 -15.50 2.39 -6.62
CA ARG A 41 -15.87 3.27 -5.49
C ARG A 41 -15.33 2.82 -4.14
N ARG A 42 -15.25 1.51 -3.90
CA ARG A 42 -14.66 0.97 -2.66
C ARG A 42 -13.18 1.35 -2.57
N TRP A 43 -12.42 1.19 -3.65
CA TRP A 43 -11.00 1.51 -3.70
C TRP A 43 -10.73 3.02 -3.66
N ASP A 44 -11.52 3.82 -4.38
CA ASP A 44 -11.40 5.28 -4.36
C ASP A 44 -11.52 5.83 -2.94
N LYS A 45 -12.46 5.27 -2.16
CA LYS A 45 -12.63 5.63 -0.75
C LYS A 45 -11.45 5.18 0.11
N ALA A 46 -11.15 3.88 0.12
CA ALA A 46 -10.13 3.32 1.00
C ALA A 46 -8.72 3.89 0.73
N LEU A 47 -8.33 3.99 -0.55
CA LEU A 47 -7.01 4.49 -0.91
C LEU A 47 -6.83 5.97 -0.54
N SER A 48 -7.88 6.78 -0.68
CA SER A 48 -7.81 8.20 -0.29
C SER A 48 -7.60 8.35 1.21
N GLU A 49 -8.25 7.50 2.03
CA GLU A 49 -8.08 7.48 3.47
C GLU A 49 -6.65 7.06 3.86
N ASP A 50 -6.13 5.99 3.24
CA ASP A 50 -4.77 5.48 3.48
C ASP A 50 -3.69 6.49 3.07
N ASN A 51 -3.84 7.13 1.90
CA ASN A 51 -2.93 8.17 1.43
C ASN A 51 -2.89 9.34 2.41
N ALA A 52 -4.06 9.79 2.86
CA ALA A 52 -4.13 10.93 3.77
C ALA A 52 -3.46 10.64 5.13
N ILE A 53 -3.51 9.40 5.64
CA ILE A 53 -2.77 9.02 6.85
C ILE A 53 -1.28 8.86 6.56
N SER A 54 -0.90 8.27 5.44
CA SER A 54 0.50 8.09 5.03
C SER A 54 1.24 9.42 4.90
N GLU A 55 0.62 10.43 4.28
CA GLU A 55 1.20 11.77 4.18
C GLU A 55 1.40 12.45 5.55
N ARG A 56 0.41 12.29 6.46
CA ARG A 56 0.53 12.81 7.83
C ARG A 56 1.63 12.10 8.62
N GLN A 57 1.73 10.77 8.48
CA GLN A 57 2.81 10.01 9.10
C GLN A 57 4.18 10.43 8.57
N GLN A 58 4.35 10.54 7.25
CA GLN A 58 5.60 10.96 6.63
C GLN A 58 6.04 12.34 7.13
N LYS A 59 5.10 13.29 7.25
CA LYS A 59 5.38 14.61 7.82
C LYS A 59 5.88 14.50 9.27
N GLY A 60 5.25 13.66 10.10
CA GLY A 60 5.71 13.40 11.46
C GLY A 60 7.11 12.77 11.50
N LEU A 61 7.36 11.78 10.64
CA LEU A 61 8.63 11.05 10.56
C LEU A 61 9.80 11.95 10.11
N SER A 62 9.55 12.97 9.28
CA SER A 62 10.57 13.95 8.86
C SER A 62 11.01 14.92 9.96
N SER A 63 10.35 14.92 11.12
CA SER A 63 10.72 15.77 12.25
C SER A 63 11.96 15.26 12.98
N THR A 64 12.84 16.17 13.41
CA THR A 64 14.00 15.84 14.25
C THR A 64 13.62 15.30 15.64
N MET A 65 12.38 15.52 16.08
CA MET A 65 11.86 15.00 17.34
C MET A 65 11.27 13.58 17.20
N SER A 66 11.14 13.06 15.98
CA SER A 66 10.58 11.74 15.74
C SER A 66 11.45 10.64 16.37
N ARG A 67 10.80 9.70 17.08
CA ARG A 67 11.43 8.51 17.63
C ARG A 67 10.54 7.29 17.38
N PRO A 68 11.08 6.13 16.99
CA PRO A 68 10.28 4.92 16.83
C PRO A 68 9.55 4.55 18.12
N GLY A 69 8.25 4.30 18.02
CA GLY A 69 7.42 3.78 19.11
C GLY A 69 7.41 2.24 19.15
N ARG A 70 6.74 1.68 20.16
CA ARG A 70 6.44 0.24 20.20
C ARG A 70 5.24 -0.05 19.30
N LEU A 71 5.35 -1.09 18.48
CA LEU A 71 4.23 -1.61 17.71
C LEU A 71 3.22 -2.30 18.63
N SER A 72 1.96 -2.31 18.19
CA SER A 72 0.89 -3.06 18.84
C SER A 72 0.99 -4.56 18.52
N ASP A 73 0.42 -5.41 19.39
CA ASP A 73 0.24 -6.84 19.10
C ASP A 73 -0.69 -7.09 17.89
N TYR A 74 -1.45 -6.06 17.46
CA TYR A 74 -2.25 -6.08 16.23
C TYR A 74 -1.47 -5.73 14.95
N GLU A 75 -0.19 -5.38 15.06
CA GLU A 75 0.65 -4.96 13.92
C GLU A 75 1.80 -5.94 13.57
N PRO A 76 1.63 -7.27 13.66
CA PRO A 76 2.73 -8.19 13.39
C PRO A 76 3.23 -8.09 11.94
N GLY A 77 2.34 -7.75 11.00
CA GLY A 77 2.71 -7.53 9.60
C GLY A 77 3.65 -6.34 9.39
N VAL A 78 3.46 -5.25 10.15
CA VAL A 78 4.37 -4.09 10.11
C VAL A 78 5.75 -4.49 10.63
N HIS A 79 5.79 -5.24 11.74
CA HIS A 79 7.03 -5.76 12.29
C HIS A 79 7.78 -6.67 11.31
N TRP A 80 7.07 -7.58 10.64
CA TRP A 80 7.66 -8.48 9.67
C TRP A 80 8.24 -7.77 8.45
N ILE A 81 7.51 -6.79 7.88
CA ILE A 81 8.03 -6.01 6.74
C ILE A 81 9.26 -5.21 7.17
N ALA A 82 9.26 -4.59 8.35
CA ALA A 82 10.40 -3.84 8.85
C ALA A 82 11.65 -4.72 8.97
N ASN A 83 11.53 -5.90 9.59
CA ASN A 83 12.65 -6.85 9.68
C ASN A 83 13.10 -7.35 8.31
N TRP A 84 12.16 -7.68 7.42
CA TRP A 84 12.50 -8.11 6.07
C TRP A 84 13.29 -7.03 5.32
N VAL A 85 12.93 -5.75 5.44
CA VAL A 85 13.70 -4.65 4.83
C VAL A 85 15.10 -4.56 5.44
N LEU A 86 15.24 -4.69 6.76
CA LEU A 86 16.55 -4.71 7.43
C LEU A 86 17.42 -5.86 6.88
N ASP A 87 16.85 -7.06 6.76
CA ASP A 87 17.56 -8.21 6.22
C ASP A 87 18.00 -7.99 4.76
N ARG A 88 17.24 -7.26 3.96
CA ARG A 88 17.60 -6.97 2.56
C ARG A 88 18.60 -5.83 2.38
N VAL A 89 18.68 -4.91 3.34
CA VAL A 89 19.50 -3.70 3.21
C VAL A 89 20.80 -3.79 4.01
N LEU A 90 20.78 -4.47 5.16
CA LEU A 90 21.91 -4.53 6.09
C LEU A 90 22.70 -5.84 6.02
N THR A 91 22.16 -6.90 5.41
CA THR A 91 22.93 -8.13 5.20
C THR A 91 24.04 -7.87 4.20
N PRO A 92 25.31 -8.17 4.52
CA PRO A 92 26.42 -8.02 3.59
C PRO A 92 26.13 -8.84 2.32
N SER A 93 26.38 -8.26 1.14
CA SER A 93 26.52 -9.09 -0.06
C SER A 93 27.62 -10.11 0.23
N GLU A 94 27.36 -11.39 -0.03
CA GLU A 94 28.46 -12.34 -0.16
C GLU A 94 29.46 -11.74 -1.18
N ALA A 95 30.73 -11.70 -0.80
CA ALA A 95 31.82 -11.15 -1.59
C ALA A 95 32.28 -12.13 -2.67
#